data_AF-A0A699SU02-F1
#
_entry.id   AF-A0A699SU02-F1
#
_cell.length_a   1.000
_cell.length_b   1.000
_cell.length_c   1.000
_cell.angle_alpha   90.00
_cell.angle_beta   90.00
_cell.angle_gamma   90.00
#
_symmetry.space_group_name_H-M   'P 1'
#
loop_
_entity.id
_entity.type
_entity.pdbx_description
1 polymer ?
#
loop_
_entity_poly.entity_id
_entity_poly.type
_entity_poly.pdbx_seq_one_letter_code
_entity_poly.pdbx_strand_id
1 'polypeptide(L)'
;RLKSLETNFSEYIQTNPFAEAVSNISGIVHQYINQQMTEAVRVAVQIQTNWLPDSYQRENDEFLRTINENMKRIIKGTSYAVAADLSEMELKKILIEKMEGNKSIQRSDEQRNLYKALVDAYEADKTILDSYGETVILKRRRDDDDDQEEGPSAGSDQGSKRRREGKEPESASAPLETATRSAGRSTIGYLRGGASSRKYTTSVTKTKAA
;
A
#
# COMPACT_ATOMS: atom_id res chain seq x y z
N ARG A 1 3.31 93.84 -26.75
CA ARG A 1 4.11 93.54 -25.53
C ARG A 1 3.43 92.45 -24.69
N LEU A 2 2.16 92.58 -24.31
CA LEU A 2 1.44 91.61 -23.48
C LEU A 2 1.29 90.21 -24.13
N LYS A 3 0.86 90.14 -25.40
CA LYS A 3 0.75 88.86 -26.14
C LYS A 3 2.05 88.08 -26.25
N SER A 4 3.18 88.75 -26.47
CA SER A 4 4.49 88.09 -26.56
C SER A 4 4.96 87.57 -25.20
N LEU A 5 4.64 88.29 -24.11
CA LEU A 5 4.97 87.83 -22.76
C LEU A 5 4.14 86.59 -22.38
N GLU A 6 2.86 86.57 -22.74
CA GLU A 6 1.97 85.43 -22.53
C GLU A 6 2.42 84.19 -23.30
N THR A 7 2.88 84.36 -24.55
CA THR A 7 3.48 83.26 -25.32
C THR A 7 4.77 82.73 -24.67
N ASN A 8 5.65 83.60 -24.18
CA ASN A 8 6.89 83.20 -23.50
C ASN A 8 6.63 82.45 -22.18
N PHE A 9 5.63 82.87 -21.39
CA PHE A 9 5.26 82.15 -20.17
C PHE A 9 4.63 80.78 -20.49
N SER A 10 3.81 80.69 -21.54
CA SER A 10 3.24 79.42 -21.96
C SER A 10 4.30 78.42 -22.45
N GLU A 11 5.31 78.90 -23.17
CA GLU A 11 6.44 78.09 -23.63
C GLU A 11 7.31 77.62 -22.45
N TYR A 12 7.61 78.51 -21.50
CA TYR A 12 8.34 78.18 -20.26
C TYR A 12 7.63 77.12 -19.40
N ILE A 13 6.30 77.14 -19.32
CA ILE A 13 5.50 76.14 -18.60
C ILE A 13 5.55 74.78 -19.33
N GLN A 14 5.53 74.76 -20.66
CA GLN A 14 5.56 73.52 -21.46
C GLN A 14 6.95 72.87 -21.50
N THR A 15 8.02 73.66 -21.48
CA THR A 15 9.41 73.15 -21.46
C THR A 15 9.99 73.08 -20.04
N ASN A 16 9.14 73.07 -19.02
CA ASN A 16 9.60 73.11 -17.64
C ASN A 16 10.30 71.78 -17.25
N PRO A 17 11.63 71.78 -17.05
CA PRO A 17 12.37 70.56 -16.70
C PRO A 17 11.97 69.97 -15.35
N PHE A 18 11.29 70.74 -14.48
CA PHE A 18 10.75 70.24 -13.22
C PHE A 18 9.60 69.25 -13.42
N ALA A 19 8.77 69.39 -14.46
CA ALA A 19 7.68 68.44 -14.72
C ALA A 19 8.22 67.07 -15.15
N GLU A 20 9.26 67.06 -15.98
CA GLU A 20 9.97 65.84 -16.40
C GLU A 20 10.69 65.18 -15.23
N ALA A 21 11.40 65.97 -14.40
CA ALA A 21 12.06 65.46 -13.20
C ALA A 21 11.07 64.83 -12.20
N VAL A 22 9.90 65.44 -12.00
CA VAL A 22 8.84 64.89 -11.13
C VAL A 22 8.26 63.59 -11.70
N SER A 23 8.05 63.53 -13.02
CA SER A 23 7.60 62.30 -13.69
C SER A 23 8.63 61.17 -13.57
N ASN A 24 9.92 61.49 -13.70
CA ASN A 24 11.01 60.53 -13.54
C ASN A 24 11.11 59.99 -12.10
N ILE A 25 10.94 60.85 -11.09
CA ILE A 25 10.89 60.42 -9.68
C ILE A 25 9.69 59.50 -9.44
N SER A 26 8.52 59.84 -9.98
CA SER A 26 7.32 58.99 -9.86
C SER A 26 7.53 57.62 -10.51
N GLY A 27 8.15 57.58 -11.69
CA GLY A 27 8.50 56.32 -12.38
C GLY A 27 9.48 55.46 -11.57
N ILE A 28 10.52 56.05 -10.98
CA ILE A 28 11.51 55.35 -10.15
C ILE A 28 10.85 54.77 -8.88
N VAL A 29 9.99 55.56 -8.21
CA VAL A 29 9.25 55.09 -7.03
C VAL A 29 8.32 53.93 -7.39
N HIS A 30 7.59 54.03 -8.49
CA HIS A 30 6.70 52.95 -8.95
C HIS A 30 7.48 51.67 -9.28
N GLN A 31 8.63 51.79 -9.97
CA GLN A 31 9.50 50.67 -10.30
C GLN A 31 10.07 50.01 -9.03
N TYR A 32 10.54 50.81 -8.06
CA TYR A 32 11.04 50.33 -6.79
C TYR A 32 9.98 49.55 -6.00
N ILE A 33 8.76 50.08 -5.90
CA ILE A 33 7.65 49.42 -5.20
C ILE A 33 7.30 48.09 -5.87
N ASN A 34 7.20 48.07 -7.20
CA ASN A 34 6.91 46.85 -7.95
C ASN A 34 8.01 45.79 -7.78
N GLN A 35 9.28 46.20 -7.78
CA GLN A 35 10.41 45.28 -7.57
C GLN A 35 10.40 44.70 -6.15
N GLN A 36 10.20 45.53 -5.14
CA GLN A 36 10.12 45.09 -3.74
C GLN A 36 8.93 44.15 -3.50
N MET A 37 7.76 44.44 -4.06
CA MET A 37 6.61 43.54 -3.96
C MET A 37 6.86 42.21 -4.67
N THR A 38 7.47 42.24 -5.86
CA THR A 38 7.79 41.01 -6.60
C THR A 38 8.75 40.11 -5.82
N GLU A 39 9.78 40.70 -5.19
CA GLU A 39 10.71 39.98 -4.35
C GLU A 39 10.06 39.44 -3.07
N ALA A 40 9.21 40.23 -2.41
CA ALA A 40 8.47 39.80 -1.23
C ALA A 40 7.53 38.62 -1.54
N VAL A 41 6.82 38.67 -2.67
CA VAL A 41 5.96 37.58 -3.14
C VAL A 41 6.79 36.34 -3.47
N ARG A 42 7.94 36.49 -4.14
CA ARG A 42 8.85 35.38 -4.45
C ARG A 42 9.33 34.67 -3.19
N VAL A 43 9.78 35.43 -2.19
CA VAL A 43 10.25 34.88 -0.90
C VAL A 43 9.11 34.17 -0.16
N ALA A 44 7.91 34.75 -0.11
CA ALA A 44 6.76 34.13 0.54
C ALA A 44 6.35 32.81 -0.15
N VAL A 45 6.32 32.78 -1.48
CA VAL A 45 6.06 31.57 -2.27
C VAL A 45 7.13 30.51 -2.02
N GLN A 46 8.40 30.89 -1.99
CA GLN A 46 9.52 29.98 -1.74
C GLN A 46 9.43 29.34 -0.34
N ILE A 47 9.10 30.12 0.69
CA ILE A 47 8.93 29.61 2.06
C ILE A 47 7.79 28.59 2.13
N GLN A 48 6.62 28.89 1.56
CA GLN A 48 5.51 27.93 1.52
C GLN A 48 5.87 26.67 0.74
N THR A 49 6.58 26.83 -0.40
CA THR A 49 7.01 25.72 -1.24
C THR A 49 8.04 24.84 -0.54
N ASN A 50 8.92 25.39 0.30
CA ASN A 50 9.89 24.60 1.06
C ASN A 50 9.25 23.85 2.24
N TRP A 51 8.12 24.35 2.78
CA TRP A 51 7.44 23.72 3.92
C TRP A 51 6.52 22.57 3.52
N LEU A 52 5.93 22.64 2.32
CA LEU A 52 5.01 21.62 1.81
C LEU A 52 5.65 20.22 1.68
N PRO A 53 6.90 20.05 1.21
CA PRO A 53 7.56 18.74 1.13
C PRO A 53 7.88 18.13 2.50
N ASP A 54 8.32 18.95 3.47
CA ASP A 54 8.88 18.48 4.73
C ASP A 54 7.85 17.79 5.65
N SER A 55 6.58 18.20 5.61
CA SER A 55 5.54 17.55 6.43
C SER A 55 5.17 16.18 5.88
N TYR A 56 4.93 16.07 4.56
CA TYR A 56 4.56 14.80 3.93
C TYR A 56 5.74 13.81 3.90
N GLN A 57 6.98 14.30 3.74
CA GLN A 57 8.15 13.44 3.85
C GLN A 57 8.32 12.89 5.26
N ARG A 58 8.17 13.73 6.30
CA ARG A 58 8.26 13.28 7.70
C ARG A 58 7.21 12.24 8.06
N GLU A 59 5.96 12.46 7.66
CA GLU A 59 4.88 11.50 7.91
C GLU A 59 5.12 10.16 7.19
N ASN A 60 5.63 10.21 5.96
CA ASN A 60 6.01 9.01 5.20
C ASN A 60 7.19 8.27 5.85
N ASP A 61 8.21 8.98 6.32
CA ASP A 61 9.35 8.38 7.02
C ASP A 61 8.92 7.71 8.34
N GLU A 62 8.03 8.35 9.09
CA GLU A 62 7.45 7.77 10.30
C GLU A 62 6.64 6.51 9.99
N PHE A 63 5.80 6.55 8.95
CA PHE A 63 5.04 5.39 8.48
C PHE A 63 5.96 4.22 8.08
N LEU A 64 7.01 4.49 7.31
CA LEU A 64 8.01 3.49 6.92
C LEU A 64 8.76 2.92 8.13
N ARG A 65 9.09 3.76 9.13
CA ARG A 65 9.70 3.31 10.38
C ARG A 65 8.77 2.35 11.14
N THR A 66 7.50 2.70 11.27
CA THR A 66 6.49 1.84 11.92
C THR A 66 6.30 0.51 11.18
N ILE A 67 6.26 0.53 9.84
CA ILE A 67 6.21 -0.69 9.03
C ILE A 67 7.43 -1.57 9.30
N ASN A 68 8.63 -0.99 9.29
CA ASN A 68 9.88 -1.73 9.51
C ASN A 68 9.94 -2.37 10.90
N GLU A 69 9.56 -1.64 11.94
CA GLU A 69 9.48 -2.17 13.31
C GLU A 69 8.45 -3.29 13.44
N ASN A 70 7.29 -3.15 12.80
CA ASN A 70 6.27 -4.20 12.77
C ASN A 70 6.75 -5.44 12.02
N MET A 71 7.40 -5.28 10.87
CA MET A 71 8.01 -6.39 10.14
C MET A 71 9.04 -7.11 11.00
N LYS A 72 9.94 -6.38 11.66
CA LYS A 72 10.92 -6.96 12.59
C LYS A 72 10.26 -7.72 13.72
N ARG A 73 9.16 -7.21 14.29
CA ARG A 73 8.40 -7.88 15.36
C ARG A 73 7.74 -9.16 14.85
N ILE A 74 7.14 -9.16 13.67
CA ILE A 74 6.52 -10.34 13.05
C ILE A 74 7.57 -11.40 12.75
N ILE A 75 8.71 -11.02 12.14
CA ILE A 75 9.83 -11.93 11.85
C ILE A 75 10.38 -12.52 13.14
N LYS A 76 10.57 -11.71 14.19
CA LYS A 76 11.04 -12.20 15.49
C LYS A 76 10.04 -13.13 16.16
N GLY A 77 8.75 -12.81 16.13
CA GLY A 77 7.68 -13.65 16.68
C GLY A 77 7.57 -15.00 15.97
N THR A 78 7.61 -15.00 14.63
CA THR A 78 7.63 -16.21 13.81
C THR A 78 8.91 -17.02 14.03
N SER A 79 10.08 -16.38 14.15
CA SER A 79 11.34 -17.04 14.48
C SER A 79 11.30 -17.77 15.83
N TYR A 80 10.71 -17.18 16.88
CA TYR A 80 10.58 -17.86 18.17
C TYR A 80 9.59 -19.04 18.11
N ALA A 81 8.47 -18.89 17.40
CA ALA A 81 7.51 -19.98 17.23
C ALA A 81 8.15 -21.16 16.47
N VAL A 82 8.79 -20.87 15.32
CA VAL A 82 9.51 -21.89 14.53
C VAL A 82 10.64 -22.53 15.33
N ALA A 83 11.41 -21.76 16.11
CA ALA A 83 12.45 -22.30 16.97
C ALA A 83 11.88 -23.21 18.08
N ALA A 84 10.71 -22.86 18.64
CA ALA A 84 10.02 -23.69 19.63
C ALA A 84 9.56 -25.01 19.01
N ASP A 85 8.91 -24.98 17.85
CA ASP A 85 8.44 -26.17 17.13
C ASP A 85 9.62 -27.10 16.75
N LEU A 86 10.73 -26.53 16.28
CA LEU A 86 11.97 -27.27 16.00
C LEU A 86 12.53 -27.92 17.27
N SER A 87 12.58 -27.19 18.39
CA SER A 87 13.06 -27.73 19.66
C SER A 87 12.15 -28.83 20.22
N GLU A 88 10.83 -28.71 20.04
CA GLU A 88 9.88 -29.76 20.44
C GLU A 88 10.11 -31.05 19.64
N MET A 89 10.34 -30.92 18.33
CA MET A 89 10.65 -32.05 17.45
C MET A 89 12.00 -32.72 17.81
N GLU A 90 13.04 -31.93 18.13
CA GLU A 90 14.33 -32.46 18.62
C GLU A 90 14.16 -33.21 19.95
N LEU A 91 13.36 -32.68 20.88
CA LEU A 91 13.07 -33.34 22.15
C LEU A 91 12.31 -34.66 21.96
N LYS A 92 11.28 -34.69 21.08
CA LYS A 92 10.56 -35.92 20.72
C LYS A 92 11.52 -36.99 20.19
N LYS A 93 12.43 -36.62 19.27
CA LYS A 93 13.45 -37.53 18.72
C LYS A 93 14.37 -38.10 19.80
N ILE A 94 14.93 -37.24 20.66
CA ILE A 94 15.84 -37.66 21.74
C ILE A 94 15.12 -38.62 22.69
N LEU A 95 13.85 -38.37 23.01
CA LEU A 95 13.07 -39.24 23.89
C LEU A 95 12.83 -40.62 23.29
N ILE A 96 12.51 -40.69 21.99
CA ILE A 96 12.35 -41.95 21.23
C ILE A 96 13.65 -42.77 21.29
N GLU A 97 14.80 -42.16 20.95
CA GLU A 97 16.12 -42.82 20.98
C GLU A 97 16.46 -43.35 22.39
N LYS A 98 16.15 -42.58 23.44
CA LYS A 98 16.38 -42.99 24.84
C LYS A 98 15.50 -44.17 25.25
N MET A 99 14.24 -44.20 24.84
CA MET A 99 13.33 -45.31 25.14
C MET A 99 13.76 -46.61 24.44
N GLU A 100 14.25 -46.48 23.21
CA GLU A 100 14.75 -47.59 22.42
C GLU A 100 16.06 -48.15 22.98
N GLY A 101 17.04 -47.28 23.29
CA GLY A 101 18.31 -47.68 23.91
C GLY A 101 18.15 -48.34 25.29
N ASN A 102 17.16 -47.92 26.07
CA ASN A 102 16.86 -48.50 27.38
C ASN A 102 15.95 -49.74 27.32
N LYS A 103 15.48 -50.13 26.13
CA LYS A 103 14.48 -51.21 25.92
C LYS A 103 13.21 -51.04 26.77
N SER A 104 12.82 -49.79 27.08
CA SER A 104 11.67 -49.51 27.96
C SER A 104 10.34 -49.85 27.29
N ILE A 105 10.29 -49.86 25.96
CA ILE A 105 9.12 -50.22 25.14
C ILE A 105 8.58 -51.63 25.48
N GLN A 106 9.42 -52.51 26.04
CA GLN A 106 9.06 -53.87 26.42
C GLN A 106 8.67 -54.04 27.90
N ARG A 107 8.81 -53.00 28.74
CA ARG A 107 8.62 -53.10 30.18
C ARG A 107 7.17 -52.94 30.64
N SER A 108 6.36 -52.15 29.93
CA SER A 108 4.92 -52.02 30.21
C SER A 108 4.13 -51.59 28.97
N ASP A 109 2.84 -51.87 28.99
CA ASP A 109 1.92 -51.47 27.92
C ASP A 109 1.81 -49.94 27.82
N GLU A 110 1.89 -49.20 28.93
CA GLU A 110 1.90 -47.74 28.92
C GLU A 110 3.15 -47.18 28.22
N GLN A 111 4.33 -47.76 28.46
CA GLN A 111 5.57 -47.33 27.81
C GLN A 111 5.55 -47.63 26.31
N ARG A 112 4.93 -48.75 25.92
CA ARG A 112 4.72 -49.10 24.51
C ARG A 112 3.75 -48.15 23.81
N ASN A 113 2.66 -47.78 24.48
CA ASN A 113 1.68 -46.81 23.97
C ASN A 113 2.29 -45.42 23.85
N LEU A 114 3.07 -44.98 24.84
CA LEU A 114 3.79 -43.71 24.81
C LEU A 114 4.79 -43.64 23.66
N TYR A 115 5.59 -44.70 23.46
CA TYR A 115 6.53 -44.78 22.33
C TYR A 115 5.81 -44.67 20.99
N LYS A 116 4.71 -45.41 20.82
CA LYS A 116 3.91 -45.36 19.59
C LYS A 116 3.35 -43.95 19.34
N ALA A 117 2.79 -43.30 20.36
CA ALA A 117 2.30 -41.94 20.25
C ALA A 117 3.41 -40.92 19.92
N LEU A 118 4.61 -41.07 20.50
CA LEU A 118 5.76 -40.21 20.20
C LEU A 118 6.24 -40.38 18.76
N VAL A 119 6.35 -41.63 18.28
CA VAL A 119 6.75 -41.93 16.90
C VAL A 119 5.72 -41.38 15.91
N ASP A 120 4.43 -41.62 16.17
CA ASP A 120 3.34 -41.12 15.32
C ASP A 120 3.31 -39.59 15.27
N ALA A 121 3.50 -38.91 16.41
CA ALA A 121 3.57 -37.45 16.48
C ALA A 121 4.80 -36.89 15.77
N TYR A 122 5.97 -37.50 15.95
CA TYR A 122 7.21 -37.07 15.30
C TYR A 122 7.14 -37.21 13.77
N GLU A 123 6.59 -38.32 13.28
CA GLU A 123 6.43 -38.54 11.83
C GLU A 123 5.38 -37.57 11.25
N ALA A 124 4.28 -37.29 11.96
CA ALA A 124 3.31 -36.28 11.55
C ALA A 124 3.94 -34.88 11.43
N ASP A 125 4.67 -34.43 12.45
CA ASP A 125 5.34 -33.11 12.44
C ASP A 125 6.35 -33.00 11.29
N LYS A 126 7.09 -34.08 11.02
CA LYS A 126 8.04 -34.16 9.90
C LYS A 126 7.36 -34.03 8.54
N THR A 127 6.23 -34.72 8.31
CA THR A 127 5.47 -34.57 7.06
C THR A 127 4.94 -33.15 6.85
N ILE A 128 4.53 -32.46 7.93
CA ILE A 128 4.10 -31.06 7.88
C ILE A 128 5.27 -30.16 7.45
N LEU A 129 6.46 -30.35 8.04
CA LEU A 129 7.65 -29.58 7.72
C LEU A 129 8.10 -29.79 6.27
N ASP A 130 8.14 -31.05 5.81
CA ASP A 130 8.52 -31.40 4.44
C ASP A 130 7.55 -30.77 3.41
N SER A 131 6.24 -30.78 3.70
CA SER A 131 5.22 -30.14 2.85
C SER A 131 5.39 -28.61 2.74
N TYR A 132 5.92 -27.96 3.79
CA TYR A 132 6.18 -26.53 3.82
C TYR A 132 7.37 -26.15 2.91
N GLY A 133 8.40 -27.00 2.87
CA GLY A 133 9.49 -26.88 1.90
C GLY A 133 9.03 -27.02 0.46
N GLU A 134 8.08 -27.93 0.20
CA GLU A 134 7.52 -28.21 -1.11
C GLU A 134 6.56 -27.09 -1.61
N THR A 135 5.80 -26.47 -0.70
CA THR A 135 4.90 -25.35 -1.04
C THR A 135 5.66 -24.09 -1.47
N VAL A 136 6.85 -23.84 -0.92
CA VAL A 136 7.72 -22.72 -1.33
C VAL A 136 8.26 -22.92 -2.75
N ILE A 137 8.46 -24.17 -3.19
CA ILE A 137 8.88 -24.49 -4.56
C ILE A 137 7.69 -24.38 -5.54
N LEU A 138 6.50 -24.83 -5.14
CA LEU A 138 5.29 -24.76 -5.98
C LEU A 138 4.82 -23.32 -6.26
N LYS A 139 5.04 -22.36 -5.33
CA LYS A 139 4.67 -20.95 -5.54
C LYS A 139 5.58 -20.20 -6.51
N ARG A 140 6.83 -20.63 -6.71
CA ARG A 140 7.74 -20.04 -7.71
C ARG A 140 7.45 -20.44 -9.16
N ARG A 141 6.51 -21.35 -9.41
CA ARG A 141 6.14 -21.80 -10.76
C ARG A 141 4.85 -21.19 -11.32
N ARG A 142 4.21 -20.24 -10.62
CA ARG A 142 2.99 -19.56 -11.11
C ARG A 142 3.22 -18.14 -11.62
N ASP A 143 4.41 -17.59 -11.41
CA ASP A 143 4.77 -16.25 -11.88
C ASP A 143 5.59 -16.28 -13.18
N ASP A 144 5.91 -17.48 -13.71
CA ASP A 144 6.75 -17.68 -14.92
C ASP A 144 5.99 -18.35 -16.09
N ASP A 145 4.66 -18.46 -16.04
CA ASP A 145 3.83 -19.03 -17.14
C ASP A 145 3.27 -17.92 -18.08
N ASP A 146 3.95 -16.78 -18.19
CA ASP A 146 3.77 -15.86 -19.31
C ASP A 146 4.96 -16.03 -20.28
N ASP A 147 4.62 -16.46 -21.51
CA ASP A 147 5.42 -16.54 -22.75
C ASP A 147 5.90 -17.94 -23.16
N GLN A 148 5.16 -18.59 -24.07
CA GLN A 148 5.66 -19.08 -25.38
C GLN A 148 4.52 -19.82 -26.15
N GLU A 149 3.61 -19.08 -26.78
CA GLU A 149 3.04 -19.47 -28.07
C GLU A 149 3.33 -18.34 -29.08
N GLU A 150 4.61 -18.20 -29.44
CA GLU A 150 5.03 -17.42 -30.59
C GLU A 150 4.61 -18.17 -31.87
N GLY A 151 3.41 -17.85 -32.38
CA GLY A 151 2.97 -18.26 -33.70
C GLY A 151 3.79 -17.58 -34.82
N PRO A 152 3.92 -18.21 -36.00
CA PRO A 152 4.85 -17.73 -37.02
C PRO A 152 4.40 -16.36 -37.55
N SER A 153 5.31 -15.40 -37.43
CA SER A 153 5.24 -14.06 -37.97
C SER A 153 4.70 -14.02 -39.40
N ALA A 154 3.46 -13.56 -39.55
CA ALA A 154 2.91 -13.10 -40.81
C ALA A 154 2.99 -11.57 -40.81
N GLY A 155 3.86 -11.03 -41.67
CA GLY A 155 4.09 -9.60 -41.80
C GLY A 155 2.79 -8.82 -42.01
N SER A 156 2.63 -7.73 -41.26
CA SER A 156 1.51 -6.80 -41.42
C SER A 156 2.06 -5.38 -41.53
N ASP A 157 2.47 -5.03 -42.75
CA ASP A 157 2.50 -3.66 -43.24
C ASP A 157 1.05 -3.19 -43.35
N GLN A 158 0.50 -2.53 -42.34
CA GLN A 158 -0.63 -1.63 -42.56
C GLN A 158 -0.85 -0.68 -41.38
N GLY A 159 -0.24 0.50 -41.50
CA GLY A 159 -0.80 1.68 -40.88
C GLY A 159 -2.17 1.99 -41.48
N SER A 160 -3.17 2.29 -40.64
CA SER A 160 -4.06 3.42 -40.85
C SER A 160 -5.07 3.58 -39.72
N LYS A 161 -5.03 4.77 -39.12
CA LYS A 161 -6.15 5.38 -38.41
C LYS A 161 -7.42 5.31 -39.27
N ARG A 162 -8.55 4.99 -38.65
CA ARG A 162 -9.77 5.83 -38.54
C ARG A 162 -11.04 4.96 -38.55
N ARG A 163 -11.90 5.35 -37.60
CA ARG A 163 -13.34 5.63 -37.71
C ARG A 163 -14.30 4.65 -37.03
N ARG A 164 -15.21 5.31 -36.31
CA ARG A 164 -16.33 4.88 -35.49
C ARG A 164 -17.33 3.99 -36.23
N GLU A 165 -18.11 3.33 -35.38
CA GLU A 165 -19.59 3.28 -35.38
C GLU A 165 -20.16 1.89 -35.68
N GLY A 166 -21.03 1.43 -34.78
CA GLY A 166 -22.00 0.39 -35.14
C GLY A 166 -22.39 -0.57 -34.04
N LYS A 167 -23.37 -0.13 -33.22
CA LYS A 167 -24.57 -0.89 -32.85
C LYS A 167 -24.40 -2.25 -32.13
N GLU A 168 -24.70 -2.17 -30.84
CA GLU A 168 -25.42 -3.20 -30.08
C GLU A 168 -26.72 -3.62 -30.82
N PRO A 169 -27.10 -4.90 -30.69
CA PRO A 169 -28.44 -5.14 -30.17
C PRO A 169 -28.45 -6.21 -29.07
N GLU A 170 -29.14 -5.86 -27.98
CA GLU A 170 -29.78 -6.80 -27.07
C GLU A 170 -30.65 -7.79 -27.84
N SER A 171 -30.64 -9.06 -27.44
CA SER A 171 -31.84 -9.89 -27.45
C SER A 171 -31.71 -11.05 -26.46
N ALA A 172 -32.66 -11.04 -25.54
CA ALA A 172 -32.92 -12.01 -24.49
C ALA A 172 -33.41 -13.35 -25.04
N SER A 173 -33.20 -14.43 -24.26
CA SER A 173 -34.27 -15.37 -23.85
C SER A 173 -33.73 -16.60 -23.10
N ALA A 174 -33.96 -16.64 -21.78
CA ALA A 174 -34.56 -17.72 -20.95
C ALA A 174 -34.12 -19.22 -21.07
N PRO A 175 -34.40 -20.02 -20.02
CA PRO A 175 -33.52 -21.09 -19.50
C PRO A 175 -33.85 -22.50 -20.02
N LEU A 176 -32.89 -23.41 -19.89
CA LEU A 176 -33.10 -24.85 -20.06
C LEU A 176 -32.67 -25.60 -18.80
N GLU A 177 -33.67 -25.97 -18.00
CA GLU A 177 -33.57 -27.01 -16.99
C GLU A 177 -33.53 -28.38 -17.68
N THR A 178 -32.54 -29.20 -17.33
CA THR A 178 -32.68 -30.67 -17.43
C THR A 178 -32.36 -31.26 -16.07
N ALA A 179 -33.42 -31.66 -15.37
CA ALA A 179 -33.35 -32.46 -14.16
C ALA A 179 -33.10 -33.93 -14.54
N THR A 180 -32.00 -34.51 -14.06
CA THR A 180 -31.91 -35.96 -13.87
C THR A 180 -31.49 -36.24 -12.43
N ARG A 181 -32.43 -36.89 -11.75
CA ARG A 181 -32.49 -37.27 -10.35
C ARG A 181 -31.68 -38.55 -10.11
N SER A 182 -30.67 -38.49 -9.25
CA SER A 182 -30.25 -39.67 -8.47
C SER A 182 -29.84 -39.27 -7.05
N ALA A 183 -30.53 -39.90 -6.10
CA ALA A 183 -30.49 -39.65 -4.67
C ALA A 183 -29.16 -40.08 -4.02
N GLY A 184 -28.72 -39.37 -2.98
CA GLY A 184 -27.65 -39.85 -2.12
C GLY A 184 -27.04 -38.94 -1.06
N ARG A 185 -27.86 -38.17 -0.31
CA ARG A 185 -27.69 -37.81 1.13
C ARG A 185 -26.25 -37.64 1.69
N SER A 186 -25.86 -36.39 2.04
CA SER A 186 -25.30 -36.10 3.38
C SER A 186 -25.30 -34.60 3.70
N THR A 187 -25.77 -34.32 4.91
CA THR A 187 -25.89 -33.03 5.60
C THR A 187 -24.54 -32.52 6.09
N ILE A 188 -24.22 -31.24 5.86
CA ILE A 188 -23.66 -30.29 6.85
C ILE A 188 -23.48 -28.93 6.16
N GLY A 189 -24.20 -27.93 6.66
CA GLY A 189 -24.15 -26.56 6.17
C GLY A 189 -23.07 -25.76 6.89
N TYR A 190 -22.36 -24.94 6.13
CA TYR A 190 -21.68 -23.76 6.67
C TYR A 190 -22.23 -22.53 5.94
N LEU A 191 -23.09 -21.81 6.65
CA LEU A 191 -23.54 -20.47 6.26
C LEU A 191 -22.33 -19.55 6.22
N ARG A 192 -22.05 -19.04 5.02
CA ARG A 192 -21.13 -17.94 4.75
C ARG A 192 -21.91 -16.64 4.86
N GLY A 193 -21.46 -15.71 5.70
CA GLY A 193 -21.86 -14.30 5.62
C GLY A 193 -22.46 -13.74 6.91
N GLY A 194 -21.65 -12.98 7.65
CA GLY A 194 -22.10 -12.18 8.79
C GLY A 194 -20.97 -11.29 9.29
N ALA A 195 -20.77 -10.14 8.65
CA ALA A 195 -19.89 -9.09 9.14
C ALA A 195 -20.48 -8.51 10.44
N SER A 196 -19.86 -8.85 11.58
CA SER A 196 -20.25 -8.32 12.88
C SER A 196 -19.63 -6.94 13.10
N SER A 197 -20.32 -5.87 12.72
CA SER A 197 -19.97 -4.50 13.10
C SER A 197 -20.14 -4.31 14.62
N ARG A 198 -19.03 -4.23 15.36
CA ARG A 198 -19.04 -3.91 16.79
C ARG A 198 -18.97 -2.39 16.96
N LYS A 199 -20.10 -1.76 17.29
CA LYS A 199 -20.19 -0.34 17.67
C LYS A 199 -19.87 -0.22 19.17
N TYR A 200 -18.86 0.56 19.54
CA TYR A 200 -18.60 0.91 20.93
C TYR A 200 -19.40 2.16 21.29
N THR A 201 -20.23 2.07 22.34
CA THR A 201 -20.91 3.21 22.96
C THR A 201 -20.18 3.57 24.25
N THR A 202 -19.52 4.72 24.28
CA THR A 202 -18.87 5.26 25.49
C THR A 202 -19.84 6.20 26.20
N SER A 203 -20.32 5.83 27.39
CA SER A 203 -21.08 6.72 28.26
C SER A 203 -20.13 7.44 29.22
N VAL A 204 -20.12 8.77 29.19
CA VAL A 204 -19.37 9.64 30.10
C VAL A 204 -20.22 9.93 31.34
N THR A 205 -19.76 9.50 32.53
CA THR A 205 -20.36 9.88 33.82
C THR A 205 -19.66 11.14 34.35
N LYS A 206 -20.45 12.18 34.63
CA LYS A 206 -19.95 13.43 35.22
C LYS A 206 -20.21 13.40 36.72
N THR A 207 -19.16 13.19 37.50
CA THR A 207 -19.22 13.29 38.97
C THR A 207 -19.16 14.75 39.38
N LYS A 208 -20.16 15.19 40.14
CA LYS A 208 -20.20 16.52 40.77
C LYS A 208 -19.73 16.35 42.22
N ALA A 209 -18.64 17.01 42.57
CA ALA A 209 -18.19 17.10 43.96
C ALA A 209 -19.13 18.01 44.75
N ALA A 210 -19.47 17.59 45.97
CA ALA A 210 -20.11 18.39 47.00
C ALA A 210 -19.04 18.82 48.01
#